data_AF-A0A7J4TV99-F1
#
_entry.id   AF-A0A7J4TV99-F1
#
_cell.length_a   1.000
_cell.length_b   1.000
_cell.length_c   1.000
_cell.angle_alpha   90.00
_cell.angle_beta   90.00
_cell.angle_gamma   90.00
#
_symmetry.space_group_name_H-M   'P 1'
#
loop_
_entity.id
_entity.type
_entity.pdbx_description
1 polymer ?
#
loop_
_entity_poly.entity_id
_entity_poly.type
_entity_poly.pdbx_seq_one_letter_code
_entity_poly.pdbx_strand_id
1 'polypeptide(L)' 'MKLSELQARQGNVEVQVEVVKKEEIRTFSKFGKEGRVCNAIVKDASGEMKLSLWNEQIDQVNA' A
#
# COMPACT_ATOMS: atom_id res chain seq x y z
N MET A 1 9.44 3.12 -13.73
CA MET A 1 9.12 1.68 -13.78
C MET A 1 7.62 1.53 -13.77
N LYS A 2 7.06 0.53 -14.47
CA LYS A 2 5.62 0.24 -14.41
C LYS A 2 5.29 -0.65 -13.21
N LEU A 3 4.07 -0.54 -12.70
CA LEU A 3 3.56 -1.37 -11.61
C LEU A 3 3.64 -2.87 -11.95
N SER A 4 3.38 -3.25 -13.20
CA SER A 4 3.45 -4.65 -13.66
C SER A 4 4.87 -5.23 -13.72
N GLU A 5 5.90 -4.39 -13.70
CA GLU A 5 7.31 -4.78 -13.85
C GLU A 5 8.02 -4.97 -12.49
N LEU A 6 7.34 -4.61 -11.39
CA LEU A 6 7.86 -4.79 -10.03
C LEU A 6 8.06 -6.27 -9.73
N GLN A 7 9.26 -6.60 -9.26
CA GLN A 7 9.59 -7.96 -8.84
C GLN A 7 10.14 -7.99 -7.42
N ALA A 8 9.90 -9.11 -6.72
CA ALA A 8 10.48 -9.33 -5.40
C ALA A 8 12.01 -9.24 -5.45
N ARG A 9 12.61 -8.72 -4.37
CA ARG A 9 14.07 -8.54 -4.20
C ARG A 9 14.71 -7.48 -5.09
N GLN A 10 13.94 -6.65 -5.79
CA GLN A 10 14.44 -5.40 -6.35
C GLN A 10 14.61 -4.36 -5.22
N GLY A 11 15.76 -3.68 -5.19
CA GLY A 11 16.03 -2.57 -4.26
C GLY A 11 15.94 -1.23 -4.97
N ASN A 12 15.68 -0.15 -4.21
CA ASN A 12 15.61 1.23 -4.70
C ASN A 12 14.72 1.41 -5.94
N VAL A 13 13.43 1.09 -5.79
CA VAL A 13 12.45 1.25 -6.85
C VAL A 13 11.52 2.41 -6.53
N GLU A 14 11.24 3.23 -7.54
CA GLU A 14 10.22 4.28 -7.49
C GLU A 14 9.16 4.00 -8.57
N VAL A 15 7.90 3.97 -8.16
CA VAL A 15 6.74 3.76 -9.04
C VAL A 15 5.68 4.79 -8.69
N GLN A 16 5.17 5.47 -9.71
CA GLN A 16 4.05 6.41 -9.57
C GLN A 16 2.76 5.67 -9.89
N VAL A 17 1.79 5.76 -8.98
CA VAL A 17 0.49 5.10 -9.07
C VAL A 17 -0.62 6.04 -8.59
N GLU A 18 -1.83 5.84 -9.09
CA GLU A 18 -3.04 6.50 -8.62
C GLU A 18 -3.75 5.59 -7.61
N VAL A 19 -4.21 6.16 -6.49
CA VAL A 19 -4.99 5.42 -5.49
C VAL A 19 -6.45 5.40 -5.92
N VAL A 20 -6.98 4.22 -6.20
CA VAL A 20 -8.35 4.03 -6.70
C VAL A 20 -9.33 3.85 -5.55
N LYS A 21 -8.89 3.15 -4.50
CA LYS A 21 -9.73 2.80 -3.36
C LYS A 21 -8.88 2.62 -2.13
N LYS A 22 -9.36 3.13 -1.00
CA LYS A 22 -8.84 2.83 0.34
C LYS A 22 -9.88 1.99 1.08
N GLU A 23 -9.49 0.81 1.53
CA GLU A 23 -10.35 -0.05 2.35
C GLU A 23 -10.43 0.48 3.80
N GLU A 24 -11.26 -0.14 4.62
CA GLU A 24 -11.36 0.21 6.03
C GLU A 24 -10.07 -0.15 6.80
N ILE A 25 -9.77 0.69 7.79
CA ILE A 25 -8.60 0.51 8.65
C ILE A 25 -8.91 -0.60 9.67
N ARG A 26 -8.06 -1.61 9.72
CA ARG A 26 -8.14 -2.70 10.69
C ARG A 26 -7.07 -2.51 11.76
N THR A 27 -7.45 -2.67 13.02
CA THR A 27 -6.54 -2.62 14.16
C THR A 27 -6.25 -4.02 14.70
N PHE A 28 -5.05 -4.23 15.23
CA PHE A 28 -4.66 -5.48 15.86
C PHE A 28 -3.69 -5.22 17.02
N SER A 29 -3.64 -6.13 18.00
CA SER A 29 -2.67 -6.08 19.09
C SER A 29 -1.58 -7.13 18.87
N LYS A 30 -0.31 -6.72 18.97
CA LYS A 30 0.84 -7.62 18.86
C LYS A 30 1.93 -7.23 19.87
N PHE A 31 2.32 -8.16 20.72
CA PHE A 31 3.31 -7.94 21.80
C PHE A 31 3.02 -6.71 22.67
N GLY A 32 1.74 -6.47 22.99
CA GLY A 32 1.32 -5.33 23.81
C GLY A 32 1.30 -3.98 23.10
N LYS A 33 1.55 -3.94 21.78
CA LYS A 33 1.43 -2.73 20.95
C LYS A 33 0.24 -2.85 20.01
N GLU A 34 -0.49 -1.76 19.83
CA GLU A 34 -1.51 -1.65 18.80
C GLU A 34 -0.86 -1.36 17.44
N GLY A 35 -1.27 -2.10 16.42
CA GLY A 35 -0.90 -1.89 15.03
C GLY A 35 -2.14 -1.62 14.18
N ARG A 36 -1.96 -0.84 13.13
CA ARG A 36 -3.01 -0.52 12.15
C ARG A 36 -2.58 -1.04 10.78
N VAL A 37 -3.51 -1.62 10.03
CA VAL A 37 -3.30 -2.03 8.64
C VAL A 37 -4.51 -1.68 7.78
N CYS A 38 -4.24 -1.13 6.59
CA CYS A 38 -5.23 -0.79 5.59
C CYS A 38 -4.75 -1.31 4.23
N ASN A 39 -5.65 -1.84 3.41
CA ASN A 39 -5.30 -2.07 2.01
C ASN A 39 -5.80 -0.89 1.17
N ALA A 40 -5.02 -0.51 0.18
CA ALA A 40 -5.43 0.36 -0.90
C ALA A 40 -5.32 -0.40 -2.22
N ILE A 41 -6.20 -0.08 -3.16
CA ILE A 41 -6.05 -0.49 -4.56
C ILE A 41 -5.40 0.68 -5.28
N VAL A 42 -4.27 0.41 -5.93
CA VAL A 42 -3.53 1.38 -6.71
C VAL A 42 -3.44 0.93 -8.16
N LYS A 43 -3.42 1.87 -9.09
CA LYS A 43 -3.33 1.58 -10.53
C LYS A 43 -2.30 2.47 -11.21
N ASP A 44 -1.75 1.97 -12.30
CA ASP A 44 -1.06 2.77 -13.31
C ASP A 44 -1.51 2.33 -14.71
N ALA A 45 -0.85 2.81 -15.76
CA ALA A 45 -1.15 2.41 -17.13
C ALA A 45 -0.89 0.92 -17.43
N SER A 46 -0.22 0.19 -16.55
CA SER A 46 0.13 -1.22 -16.73
C SER A 46 -0.81 -2.19 -16.00
N GLY A 47 -1.54 -1.73 -14.99
CA GLY A 47 -2.54 -2.53 -14.29
C GLY A 47 -2.88 -2.00 -12.91
N GLU A 48 -3.49 -2.87 -12.10
CA GLU A 48 -3.86 -2.58 -10.70
C GLU A 48 -3.14 -3.53 -9.74
N MET A 49 -2.84 -3.06 -8.54
CA MET A 49 -2.22 -3.84 -7.47
C MET A 49 -2.82 -3.46 -6.11
N LYS A 50 -2.77 -4.41 -5.17
CA LYS A 50 -3.09 -4.15 -3.76
C LYS A 50 -1.84 -3.67 -3.01
N LEU A 51 -1.94 -2.49 -2.41
CA LEU A 51 -0.92 -1.91 -1.54
C LEU A 51 -1.36 -2.06 -0.08
N SER A 52 -0.54 -2.66 0.76
CA SER A 52 -0.78 -2.71 2.21
C SER A 52 -0.07 -1.55 2.90
N LEU A 53 -0.85 -0.68 3.54
CA LEU A 53 -0.40 0.47 4.31
C LEU A 53 -0.39 0.11 5.80
N TRP A 54 0.73 0.35 6.46
CA TRP A 54 0.93 0.05 7.88
C TRP A 54 1.06 1.34 8.69
N ASN A 55 0.42 1.37 9.85
CA ASN A 55 0.56 2.44 10.85
C ASN A 55 0.47 3.85 10.23
N GLU A 56 1.55 4.64 10.28
CA GLU A 56 1.59 6.02 9.79
C GLU A 56 1.41 6.12 8.26
N GLN A 57 1.73 5.07 7.49
CA GLN A 57 1.52 5.04 6.04
C GLN A 57 0.04 5.19 5.68
N ILE A 58 -0.86 4.76 6.56
CA ILE A 58 -2.30 4.87 6.38
C ILE A 58 -2.72 6.34 6.33
N ASP A 59 -2.05 7.19 7.10
CA ASP A 59 -2.40 8.61 7.26
C ASP A 59 -1.74 9.48 6.17
N GLN A 60 -0.75 8.94 5.44
CA GLN A 60 -0.10 9.59 4.29
C GLN A 60 -0.88 9.44 2.98
N VAL A 61 -1.85 8.54 2.94
CA VAL A 61 -2.60 8.21 1.72
C VAL A 61 -4.08 8.55 1.90
N ASN A 62 -4.55 9.48 1.09
CA ASN A 62 -5.96 9.82 0.96
C ASN A 62 -6.49 9.27 -0.36
N ALA A 63 -7.77 8.89 -0.39
CA ALA A 63 -8.50 8.45 -1.58
C ALA A 63 -9.62 9.43 -1.88
#